data_AF-A0A761P8B0-F1
#
_entry.id   AF-A0A761P8B0-F1
#
_cell.length_a   1.000
_cell.length_b   1.000
_cell.length_c   1.000
_cell.angle_alpha   90.00
_cell.angle_beta   90.00
_cell.angle_gamma   90.00
#
_symmetry.space_group_name_H-M   'P 1'
#
loop_
_entity.id
_entity.type
_entity.pdbx_description
1 polymer ?
#
loop_
_entity_poly.entity_id
_entity_poly.type
_entity_poly.pdbx_seq_one_letter_code
_entity_poly.pdbx_strand_id
1 'polypeptide(L)'
;MSSSYEEKLREIRKSEGLTQAEFAEVTGVNIGTIKNYESGKREVGLSVVDRVIKSRDFEKYTMWLMTGKTNEAAGQISPSLSPNGCDVTFRSQRPRKTGTRHD
;
A
#
# COMPACT_ATOMS: atom_id res chain seq x y z
N MET A 1 -14.26 -4.92 -8.31
CA MET A 1 -14.41 -4.66 -6.86
C MET A 1 -13.72 -3.33 -6.61
N SER A 2 -14.46 -2.28 -6.25
CA SER A 2 -13.87 -0.98 -5.95
C SER A 2 -13.50 -0.99 -4.47
N SER A 3 -12.23 -1.20 -4.14
CA SER A 3 -11.77 -1.22 -2.75
C SER A 3 -11.95 0.15 -2.11
N SER A 4 -12.65 0.19 -0.98
CA SER A 4 -12.91 1.40 -0.22
C SER A 4 -11.63 1.88 0.49
N TYR A 5 -11.59 3.15 0.92
CA TYR A 5 -10.38 3.70 1.55
C TYR A 5 -9.99 2.96 2.83
N GLU A 6 -10.97 2.39 3.54
CA GLU A 6 -10.77 1.54 4.73
C GLU A 6 -9.87 0.34 4.41
N GLU A 7 -10.15 -0.35 3.31
CA GLU A 7 -9.41 -1.53 2.87
C GLU A 7 -8.01 -1.14 2.42
N LYS A 8 -7.89 -0.08 1.62
CA LYS A 8 -6.61 0.40 1.11
C LYS A 8 -5.65 0.84 2.22
N LEU A 9 -6.14 1.57 3.21
CA LEU A 9 -5.33 1.99 4.36
C LEU A 9 -4.90 0.79 5.21
N ARG A 10 -5.79 -0.20 5.37
CA ARG A 10 -5.45 -1.45 6.07
C ARG A 10 -4.38 -2.25 5.33
N GLU A 11 -4.42 -2.28 4.00
CA GLU A 11 -3.39 -2.92 3.18
C GLU A 11 -2.03 -2.23 3.32
N ILE A 12 -1.98 -0.90 3.24
CA ILE A 12 -0.75 -0.13 3.49
C ILE A 12 -0.16 -0.50 4.84
N ARG A 13 -0.97 -0.43 5.91
CA ARG A 13 -0.51 -0.75 7.26
C ARG A 13 0.07 -2.16 7.37
N LYS A 14 -0.64 -3.15 6.82
CA LYS A 14 -0.20 -4.56 6.86
C LYS A 14 1.06 -4.80 6.03
N SER A 15 1.20 -4.15 4.88
CA SER A 15 2.40 -4.28 4.03
C SER A 15 3.65 -3.76 4.70
N GLU A 16 3.52 -2.79 5.60
CA GLU A 16 4.64 -2.26 6.39
C GLU A 16 4.84 -3.02 7.71
N GLY A 17 4.10 -4.11 7.93
CA GLY A 17 4.20 -4.92 9.14
C GLY A 17 3.72 -4.24 10.42
N LEU A 18 3.00 -3.12 10.31
CA LEU A 18 2.63 -2.28 11.44
C LEU A 18 1.35 -2.77 12.13
N THR A 19 1.34 -2.71 13.45
CA THR A 19 0.11 -2.78 14.26
C THR A 19 -0.73 -1.51 14.06
N GLN A 20 -2.00 -1.55 14.49
CA GLN A 20 -2.85 -0.35 14.47
C GLN A 20 -2.30 0.78 15.36
N ALA A 21 -1.59 0.43 16.45
CA ALA A 21 -0.97 1.40 17.33
C ALA A 21 0.25 2.06 16.67
N GLU A 22 1.15 1.28 16.08
CA GLU A 22 2.32 1.83 15.38
C GLU A 22 1.89 2.70 14.19
N PHE A 23 0.87 2.27 13.44
CA PHE A 23 0.32 3.08 12.36
C PHE A 23 -0.29 4.40 12.86
N ALA A 24 -0.92 4.40 14.04
CA ALA A 24 -1.41 5.60 14.70
C ALA A 24 -0.28 6.58 15.02
N GLU A 25 0.82 6.08 15.58
CA GLU A 25 1.99 6.88 15.92
C GLU A 25 2.66 7.48 14.67
N VAL A 26 2.89 6.67 13.63
CA VAL A 26 3.55 7.11 12.39
C VAL A 26 2.72 8.14 11.62
N THR A 27 1.40 7.96 11.56
CA THR A 27 0.50 8.88 10.83
C THR A 27 0.01 10.05 11.69
N GLY A 28 0.24 10.00 13.00
CA GLY A 28 -0.38 10.88 13.99
C GLY A 28 -1.90 10.75 14.09
N VAL A 29 -2.54 9.78 13.42
CA VAL A 29 -3.99 9.56 13.46
C VAL A 29 -4.34 8.85 14.76
N ASN A 30 -5.39 9.29 15.45
CA ASN A 30 -5.83 8.63 16.68
C ASN A 30 -6.13 7.13 16.46
N ILE A 31 -5.62 6.26 17.33
CA ILE A 31 -5.83 4.80 17.25
C ILE A 31 -7.31 4.40 17.24
N GLY A 32 -8.18 5.16 17.91
CA GLY A 32 -9.64 4.97 17.89
C GLY A 32 -10.22 5.22 16.50
N THR A 33 -9.73 6.22 15.77
CA THR A 33 -10.10 6.48 14.37
C THR A 33 -9.71 5.30 13.49
N ILE A 34 -8.48 4.79 13.63
CA ILE A 34 -7.99 3.61 12.90
C ILE A 34 -8.85 2.39 13.18
N LYS A 35 -9.13 2.10 14.46
CA LYS A 35 -10.02 1.00 14.85
C LYS A 35 -11.42 1.15 14.25
N ASN A 36 -11.98 2.36 14.24
CA ASN A 36 -13.33 2.59 13.75
C ASN A 36 -13.44 2.34 12.25
N TYR A 37 -12.51 2.84 11.43
CA TYR A 37 -12.59 2.63 9.99
C TYR A 37 -12.18 1.22 9.58
N GLU A 38 -11.20 0.59 10.25
CA GLU A 38 -10.83 -0.79 9.93
C GLU A 38 -11.87 -1.84 10.38
N SER A 39 -12.76 -1.48 11.32
CA SER A 39 -13.89 -2.32 11.73
C SER A 39 -15.19 -2.00 10.99
N GLY A 40 -15.16 -1.07 10.04
CA GLY A 40 -16.35 -0.65 9.28
C GLY A 40 -17.38 0.13 10.12
N LYS A 41 -17.01 0.59 11.32
CA LYS A 41 -17.90 1.39 12.18
C LYS A 41 -18.07 2.83 11.70
N ARG A 42 -17.08 3.37 10.98
CA ARG A 42 -17.08 4.72 10.41
C ARG A 42 -16.30 4.75 9.12
N GLU A 43 -16.72 5.60 8.19
CA GLU A 43 -15.97 5.83 6.96
C GLU A 43 -14.66 6.60 7.21
N VAL A 44 -13.70 6.42 6.30
CA VAL A 44 -12.44 7.17 6.31
C VAL A 44 -12.69 8.64 5.91
N GLY A 45 -12.38 9.55 6.83
CA GLY A 45 -12.36 10.98 6.51
C GLY A 45 -11.12 11.39 5.71
N LEU A 46 -11.24 12.41 4.87
CA LEU A 46 -10.14 12.95 4.06
C LEU A 46 -8.91 13.35 4.89
N SER A 47 -9.10 13.78 6.15
CA SER A 47 -8.00 14.13 7.06
C SER A 47 -7.10 12.93 7.40
N VAL A 48 -7.63 11.71 7.40
CA VAL A 48 -6.85 10.48 7.60
C VAL A 48 -6.01 10.20 6.35
N VAL A 49 -6.63 10.29 5.17
CA VAL A 49 -5.93 10.10 3.88
C VAL A 49 -4.79 11.11 3.73
N ASP A 50 -5.05 12.40 4.01
CA ASP A 50 -4.07 13.48 3.94
C ASP A 50 -2.86 13.24 4.86
N ARG A 51 -3.10 12.76 6.09
CA ARG A 51 -2.02 12.41 7.04
C ARG A 51 -1.18 11.24 6.57
N VAL A 52 -1.82 10.23 5.98
CA VAL A 52 -1.12 9.05 5.47
C VAL A 52 -0.23 9.42 4.29
N ILE A 53 -0.75 10.14 3.28
CA ILE A 53 0.04 10.49 2.08
C ILE A 53 1.17 11.48 2.36
N LYS A 54 1.05 12.29 3.41
CA LYS A 54 2.11 13.22 3.86
C LYS A 54 3.19 12.54 4.72
N SER A 55 2.96 11.31 5.16
CA SER A 55 4.00 10.54 5.85
C SER A 55 5.03 10.05 4.85
N ARG A 56 6.31 10.29 5.12
CA ARG A 56 7.43 9.86 4.28
C ARG A 56 7.43 8.35 4.04
N ASP A 57 6.95 7.57 5.00
CA ASP A 57 6.92 6.10 4.92
C ASP A 57 5.86 5.59 3.94
N PHE A 58 4.80 6.39 3.71
CA PHE A 58 3.61 5.98 2.95
C PHE A 58 3.36 6.83 1.68
N GLU A 59 4.14 7.88 1.43
CA GLU A 59 4.05 8.73 0.23
C GLU A 59 4.11 7.91 -1.07
N LYS A 60 4.87 6.80 -1.06
CA LYS A 60 4.99 5.83 -2.16
C LYS A 60 3.67 5.15 -2.56
N TYR A 61 2.63 5.21 -1.72
CA TYR A 61 1.31 4.62 -1.99
C TYR A 61 0.26 5.61 -2.50
N THR A 62 0.60 6.90 -2.60
CA THR A 62 -0.37 7.98 -2.87
C THR A 62 -1.20 7.73 -4.13
N MET A 63 -0.54 7.42 -5.25
CA MET A 63 -1.23 7.20 -6.52
C MET A 63 -2.19 6.00 -6.45
N TRP A 64 -1.76 4.92 -5.80
CA TRP A 64 -2.57 3.71 -5.64
C TRP A 64 -3.75 3.93 -4.71
N LEU A 65 -3.52 4.63 -3.59
CA LEU A 65 -4.56 4.96 -2.61
C LEU A 65 -5.68 5.78 -3.26
N MET A 66 -5.32 6.80 -4.02
CA MET A 66 -6.27 7.75 -4.62
C MET A 66 -6.94 7.24 -5.91
N THR A 67 -6.19 6.52 -6.75
CA THR A 67 -6.65 6.20 -8.13
C THR A 67 -6.71 4.71 -8.44
N GLY A 68 -6.15 3.86 -7.58
CA GLY A 68 -6.00 2.42 -7.81
C GLY A 68 -4.92 2.07 -8.85
N LYS A 69 -4.16 3.05 -9.35
CA LYS A 69 -3.08 2.85 -10.32
C LYS A 69 -1.71 2.94 -9.65
N THR A 70 -0.70 2.31 -10.25
CA THR A 70 0.71 2.38 -9.84
C THR A 70 1.56 3.00 -10.94
N ASN A 71 2.72 3.53 -10.57
CA ASN A 71 3.79 3.99 -11.46
C ASN A 71 5.15 3.77 -10.78
N GLU A 72 5.71 2.57 -10.95
CA GLU A 72 6.96 2.16 -10.32
C GLU A 72 8.15 3.04 -10.72
N ALA A 73 8.19 3.52 -11.97
CA ALA A 73 9.25 4.41 -12.45
C ALA A 73 9.28 5.76 -11.71
N ALA A 74 8.14 6.20 -11.16
CA ALA A 74 8.03 7.39 -10.33
C ALA A 74 8.04 7.08 -8.81
N GLY A 75 8.37 5.84 -8.43
CA GLY A 75 8.37 5.40 -7.02
C GLY A 75 6.96 5.26 -6.41
N GLN A 76 5.90 5.26 -7.22
CA GLN A 76 4.52 5.11 -6.78
C GLN A 76 4.08 3.65 -6.96
N ILE A 77 3.99 2.91 -5.85
CA ILE A 77 3.76 1.46 -5.85
C ILE A 77 2.46 1.10 -5.13
N SER A 78 2.04 -0.16 -5.25
CA SER A 78 0.98 -0.71 -4.40
C SER A 78 1.59 -1.37 -3.15
N PRO A 79 0.83 -1.51 -2.05
CA PRO A 79 1.28 -2.22 -0.84
C PRO A 79 1.82 -3.63 -1.10
N SER A 80 1.28 -4.33 -2.10
CA SER A 80 1.75 -5.65 -2.52
C SER A 80 3.16 -5.69 -3.12
N LEU A 81 3.71 -4.53 -3.51
CA LEU A 81 5.04 -4.38 -4.08
C LEU A 81 5.99 -3.67 -3.10
N SER A 82 5.58 -3.49 -1.84
CA SER A 82 6.44 -2.85 -0.84
C SER A 82 7.68 -3.70 -0.55
N PRO A 83 8.90 -3.13 -0.64
CA PRO A 83 10.12 -3.84 -0.27
C PRO A 83 10.23 -4.11 1.24
N ASN A 84 9.46 -3.41 2.07
CA ASN A 84 9.69 -3.31 3.52
C ASN A 84 8.85 -4.31 4.35
N GLY A 85 8.00 -5.10 3.72
CA GLY A 85 7.26 -6.15 4.42
C GLY A 85 6.60 -7.11 3.44
N CYS A 86 7.03 -8.37 3.54
CA CYS A 86 6.70 -9.52 2.70
C CYS A 86 7.47 -9.60 1.37
N ASP A 87 8.58 -10.34 1.45
CA ASP A 87 9.23 -11.02 0.33
C ASP A 87 8.28 -12.10 -0.23
N VAL A 88 7.23 -11.67 -0.93
CA VAL A 88 6.48 -12.53 -1.84
C VAL A 88 6.80 -12.07 -3.25
N THR A 89 8.02 -12.40 -3.68
CA THR A 89 8.34 -12.52 -5.10
C THR A 89 7.30 -13.42 -5.77
N PHE A 90 6.26 -12.84 -6.37
CA PHE A 90 5.56 -13.50 -7.46
C PHE A 90 6.51 -13.50 -8.66
N ARG A 91 7.42 -14.48 -8.64
CA ARG A 91 8.29 -14.84 -9.75
C ARG A 91 7.42 -15.41 -10.88
N SER A 92 6.77 -14.54 -11.64
CA SER A 92 6.14 -14.90 -12.91
C SER A 92 6.56 -13.96 -14.01
N GLN A 93 7.87 -13.91 -14.26
CA GLN A 93 8.36 -13.63 -15.61
C GLN A 93 9.46 -14.64 -15.91
N ARG A 94 9.09 -15.73 -16.60
CA ARG A 94 10.05 -16.57 -17.31
C ARG A 94 10.45 -15.81 -18.58
N PRO A 95 11.70 -15.42 -18.78
CA PRO A 95 12.17 -15.03 -20.11
C PRO A 95 12.26 -16.30 -20.97
N ARG A 96 11.58 -16.31 -22.11
CA ARG A 96 11.76 -17.34 -23.13
C ARG A 96 13.19 -17.24 -23.67
N LYS A 97 13.94 -18.34 -23.56
CA LYS A 97 15.30 -18.47 -24.07
C LYS A 97 15.22 -18.60 -25.60
N THR A 98 15.62 -17.57 -26.33
CA THR A 98 15.85 -17.63 -27.78
C THR A 98 17.11 -18.45 -28.02
N GLY A 99 16.96 -19.65 -28.58
CA GLY A 99 18.08 -20.47 -29.04
C GLY A 99 18.39 -20.11 -30.48
N THR A 100 19.50 -19.42 -30.70
CA THR A 100 20.16 -19.31 -32.00
C THR A 100 20.79 -20.66 -32.34
N ARG A 101 20.47 -21.22 -33.50
CA ARG A 101 21.34 -22.18 -34.18
C ARG A 101 21.57 -21.69 -35.60
N HIS A 102 22.81 -21.29 -35.84
CA HIS A 102 23.40 -21.24 -37.18
C HIS A 102 23.68 -22.67 -37.61
N ASP A 103 23.32 -22.99 -38.86
CA ASP A 103 24.11 -23.77 -39.81
C ASP A 103 23.72 -23.30 -41.21
#